data_AF-A0A1G9DM83-F1
#
_entry.id   AF-A0A1G9DM83-F1
#
_cell.length_a   1.000
_cell.length_b   1.000
_cell.length_c   1.000
_cell.angle_alpha   90.00
_cell.angle_beta   90.00
_cell.angle_gamma   90.00
#
_symmetry.space_group_name_H-M   'P 1'
#
loop_
_entity.id
_entity.type
_entity.pdbx_description
1 polymer ?
#
loop_
_entity_poly.entity_id
_entity_poly.type
_entity_poly.pdbx_seq_one_letter_code
_entity_poly.pdbx_strand_id
1 'polypeptide(L)'
;MNPAEKIEIEFTQRPVDVPADLRLYRRLAMVCISVSECCRAGSASFKQLHFINSLFINEDFRGPYMEFRSVRFSPRILAPSADPYLNRCVNYAMGAGLLDQKDVQRGFRVELTDKGTDFVKSLRSQQLALDVFALAREVGRISENEVQTVMREGI
;
A
#
# COMPACT_ATOMS: atom_id res chain seq x y z
N MET A 1 2.55 30.77 -54.85
CA MET A 1 2.03 30.70 -53.48
C MET A 1 1.45 29.30 -53.32
N ASN A 2 2.12 28.40 -52.60
CA ASN A 2 1.66 27.01 -52.47
C ASN A 2 0.42 26.98 -51.57
N PRO A 3 -0.64 26.23 -51.92
CA PRO A 3 -1.83 26.12 -51.08
C PRO A 3 -1.45 25.46 -49.75
N ALA A 4 -1.96 26.01 -48.64
CA ALA A 4 -1.68 25.52 -47.31
C ALA A 4 -2.13 24.05 -47.18
N GLU A 5 -1.20 23.19 -46.78
CA GLU A 5 -1.42 21.77 -46.56
C GLU A 5 -2.48 21.58 -45.47
N LYS A 6 -3.56 20.87 -45.79
CA LYS A 6 -4.68 20.63 -44.88
C LYS A 6 -4.31 19.45 -43.98
N ILE A 7 -4.00 19.72 -42.71
CA ILE A 7 -3.73 18.68 -41.72
C ILE A 7 -5.06 18.17 -41.18
N GLU A 8 -5.37 16.91 -41.43
CA GLU A 8 -6.55 16.24 -40.92
C GLU A 8 -6.23 15.72 -39.50
N ILE A 9 -6.87 16.30 -38.49
CA ILE A 9 -6.69 15.90 -37.09
C ILE A 9 -7.87 15.02 -36.71
N GLU A 10 -7.58 13.74 -36.48
CA GLU A 10 -8.58 12.77 -36.02
C GLU A 10 -8.42 12.53 -34.51
N PHE A 11 -9.52 12.69 -33.77
CA PHE A 11 -9.56 12.41 -32.33
C PHE A 11 -10.26 11.06 -32.11
N THR A 12 -9.52 10.08 -31.61
CA THR A 12 -10.06 8.79 -31.17
C THR A 12 -10.25 8.78 -29.66
N GLN A 13 -11.46 8.45 -29.21
CA GLN A 13 -11.74 8.28 -27.79
C GLN A 13 -10.94 7.08 -27.27
N ARG A 14 -9.97 7.35 -26.38
CA ARG A 14 -9.24 6.28 -25.69
C ARG A 14 -10.15 5.67 -24.61
N PRO A 15 -9.98 4.37 -24.31
CA PRO A 15 -10.66 3.76 -23.17
C PRO A 15 -10.48 4.61 -21.91
N VAL A 16 -11.52 4.72 -21.10
CA VAL A 16 -11.43 5.40 -19.81
C VAL A 16 -10.50 4.56 -18.92
N ASP A 17 -9.38 5.16 -18.56
CA ASP A 17 -8.37 4.51 -17.74
C ASP A 17 -8.95 4.18 -16.35
N VAL A 18 -8.78 2.94 -15.89
CA VAL A 18 -9.14 2.56 -14.53
C VAL A 18 -8.36 3.44 -13.55
N PRO A 19 -9.00 4.09 -12.56
CA PRO A 19 -8.30 4.85 -11.53
C PRO A 19 -7.16 4.05 -10.94
N ALA A 20 -6.02 4.69 -10.70
CA ALA A 20 -4.79 4.01 -10.29
C ALA A 20 -5.03 3.07 -9.10
N ASP A 21 -5.79 3.51 -8.10
CA ASP A 21 -6.03 2.77 -6.85
C ASP A 21 -6.97 1.56 -6.99
N LEU A 22 -7.62 1.42 -8.15
CA LEU A 22 -8.42 0.25 -8.53
C LEU A 22 -7.63 -0.74 -9.40
N ARG A 23 -6.39 -0.41 -9.78
CA ARG A 23 -5.52 -1.30 -10.57
C ARG A 23 -4.89 -2.34 -9.65
N LEU A 24 -5.17 -3.61 -9.91
CA LEU A 24 -4.64 -4.73 -9.10
C LEU A 24 -3.11 -4.70 -8.97
N TYR A 25 -2.39 -4.44 -10.06
CA TYR A 25 -0.92 -4.39 -10.04
C TYR A 25 -0.36 -3.32 -9.09
N ARG A 26 -1.01 -2.14 -9.04
CA ARG A 26 -0.64 -1.08 -8.09
C ARG A 26 -0.88 -1.55 -6.66
N ARG A 27 -2.01 -2.21 -6.39
CA ARG A 27 -2.32 -2.72 -5.05
C ARG A 27 -1.41 -3.88 -4.62
N LEU A 28 -1.00 -4.74 -5.55
CA LEU A 28 0.03 -5.76 -5.29
C LEU A 28 1.37 -5.10 -4.93
N ALA A 29 1.78 -4.08 -5.69
CA ALA A 29 2.96 -3.29 -5.36
C ALA A 29 2.84 -2.65 -3.98
N MET A 30 1.70 -2.02 -3.67
CA MET A 30 1.44 -1.44 -2.34
C MET A 30 1.56 -2.47 -1.23
N VAL A 31 0.93 -3.65 -1.34
CA VAL A 31 1.01 -4.71 -0.33
C VAL A 31 2.46 -5.15 -0.12
N CYS A 32 3.20 -5.46 -1.19
CA CYS A 32 4.58 -5.92 -1.07
C CYS A 32 5.51 -4.82 -0.51
N ILE A 33 5.32 -3.56 -0.93
CA ILE A 33 6.08 -2.41 -0.40
C ILE A 33 5.74 -2.18 1.07
N SER A 34 4.48 -2.26 1.48
CA SER A 34 4.07 -2.14 2.89
C SER A 34 4.78 -3.16 3.76
N VAL A 35 4.80 -4.44 3.34
CA VAL A 35 5.50 -5.50 4.08
C VAL A 35 7.01 -5.26 4.12
N SER A 36 7.60 -4.81 3.01
CA SER A 36 9.05 -4.62 2.88
C SER A 36 9.57 -3.40 3.67
N GLU A 37 8.90 -2.27 3.56
CA GLU A 37 9.41 -0.96 4.01
C GLU A 37 8.83 -0.57 5.37
N CYS A 38 7.56 -0.89 5.63
CA CYS A 38 6.85 -0.45 6.83
C CYS A 38 6.86 -1.52 7.93
N CYS A 39 7.13 -2.78 7.62
CA CYS A 39 7.12 -3.86 8.61
C CYS A 39 8.52 -4.40 8.91
N ARG A 40 8.72 -4.94 10.12
CA ARG A 40 10.00 -5.51 10.53
C ARG A 40 10.17 -6.91 9.94
N ALA A 41 11.38 -7.22 9.48
CA ALA A 41 11.76 -8.52 8.93
C ALA A 41 10.92 -8.97 7.71
N GLY A 42 10.29 -8.03 6.98
CA GLY A 42 9.47 -8.39 5.82
C GLY A 42 8.24 -9.22 6.18
N SER A 43 7.69 -9.09 7.39
CA SER A 43 6.50 -9.80 7.84
C SER A 43 5.50 -8.88 8.52
N ALA A 44 4.20 -9.11 8.26
CA ALA A 44 3.10 -8.32 8.80
C ALA A 44 1.95 -9.22 9.26
N SER A 45 1.23 -8.84 10.33
CA SER A 45 -0.12 -9.37 10.54
C SER A 45 -1.12 -8.69 9.63
N PHE A 46 -2.29 -9.32 9.48
CA PHE A 46 -3.43 -8.69 8.81
C PHE A 46 -3.83 -7.34 9.42
N LYS A 47 -3.81 -7.21 10.75
CA LYS A 47 -4.16 -5.93 11.40
C LYS A 47 -3.19 -4.83 11.00
N GLN A 48 -1.88 -5.12 10.99
CA GLN A 48 -0.88 -4.17 10.50
C GLN A 48 -1.10 -3.80 9.05
N LEU A 49 -1.41 -4.77 8.18
CA LEU A 49 -1.65 -4.50 6.77
C LEU A 49 -2.87 -3.61 6.53
N HIS A 50 -3.98 -3.86 7.22
CA HIS A 50 -5.17 -3.01 7.14
C HIS A 50 -4.90 -1.59 7.64
N PHE A 51 -4.12 -1.47 8.70
CA PHE A 51 -3.70 -0.19 9.24
C PHE A 51 -2.83 0.59 8.23
N ILE A 52 -1.78 -0.03 7.69
CA ILE A 52 -0.89 0.58 6.70
C ILE A 52 -1.65 0.92 5.41
N ASN A 53 -2.54 0.03 4.95
CA ASN A 53 -3.39 0.29 3.78
C ASN A 53 -4.26 1.54 4.01
N SER A 54 -4.86 1.68 5.20
CA SER A 54 -5.64 2.87 5.56
C SER A 54 -4.79 4.15 5.48
N LEU A 55 -3.53 4.10 5.96
CA LEU A 55 -2.60 5.23 5.83
C LEU A 55 -2.28 5.56 4.37
N PHE A 56 -2.16 4.55 3.51
CA PHE A 56 -1.78 4.79 2.11
C PHE A 56 -2.94 5.36 1.28
N ILE A 57 -4.18 4.96 1.56
CA ILE A 57 -5.33 5.30 0.71
C ILE A 57 -6.24 6.39 1.25
N ASN A 58 -6.12 6.74 2.53
CA ASN A 58 -6.97 7.73 3.18
C ASN A 58 -6.12 8.81 3.85
N GLU A 59 -6.09 10.00 3.24
CA GLU A 59 -5.34 11.14 3.76
C GLU A 59 -5.91 11.66 5.08
N ASP A 60 -7.25 11.61 5.23
CA ASP A 60 -7.94 11.98 6.48
C ASP A 60 -7.58 11.05 7.64
N PHE A 61 -7.15 9.81 7.34
CA PHE A 61 -6.62 8.89 8.32
C PHE A 61 -5.11 9.10 8.53
N ARG A 62 -4.35 9.34 7.46
CA ARG A 62 -2.90 9.53 7.50
C ARG A 62 -2.50 10.78 8.29
N GLY A 63 -3.13 11.93 8.03
CA GLY A 63 -2.80 13.21 8.68
C GLY A 63 -2.80 13.13 10.20
N PRO A 64 -3.92 12.76 10.85
CA PRO A 64 -3.99 12.63 12.31
C PRO A 64 -3.03 11.57 12.89
N TYR A 65 -2.76 10.48 12.16
CA TYR A 65 -1.76 9.50 12.58
C TYR A 65 -0.34 10.09 12.58
N MET A 66 0.02 10.89 11.57
CA MET A 66 1.31 11.56 11.53
C MET A 66 1.45 12.61 12.63
N GLU A 67 0.36 13.34 12.96
CA GLU A 67 0.31 14.21 14.13
C GLU A 67 0.56 13.43 15.43
N PHE A 68 -0.13 12.31 15.63
CA PHE A 68 0.03 11.41 16.79
C PHE A 68 1.48 10.93 16.98
N ARG A 69 2.21 10.64 15.91
CA ARG A 69 3.62 10.22 16.00
C ARG A 69 4.57 11.36 16.36
N SER A 70 4.25 12.59 15.95
CA SER A 70 5.15 13.75 16.07
C SER A 70 4.99 14.49 17.40
N VAL A 71 3.75 14.61 17.87
CA VAL A 71 3.38 15.26 19.12
C VAL A 71 2.67 14.17 19.91
N ARG A 72 3.15 13.83 21.11
CA ARG A 72 2.52 12.83 22.01
C ARG A 72 1.14 13.30 22.48
N PHE A 73 0.21 13.53 21.56
CA PHE A 73 -1.09 14.10 21.78
C PHE A 73 -2.14 13.00 21.84
N SER A 74 -3.20 13.29 22.59
CA SER A 74 -4.32 12.38 22.83
C SER A 74 -4.94 11.90 21.50
N PRO A 75 -5.25 10.60 21.38
CA PRO A 75 -5.72 10.02 20.13
C PRO A 75 -7.08 10.60 19.78
N ARG A 76 -7.17 11.24 18.62
CA ARG A 76 -8.44 11.24 17.88
C ARG A 76 -8.71 9.79 17.48
N ILE A 77 -9.98 9.39 17.47
CA ILE A 77 -10.40 8.05 17.07
C ILE A 77 -9.81 7.70 15.71
N LEU A 78 -8.77 6.85 15.71
CA LEU A 78 -8.14 6.31 14.51
C LEU A 78 -8.58 4.85 14.37
N ALA A 79 -9.75 4.67 13.76
CA ALA A 79 -10.23 3.35 13.37
C ALA A 79 -9.80 3.05 11.91
N PRO A 80 -8.82 2.17 11.68
CA PRO A 80 -8.47 1.75 10.33
C PRO A 80 -9.67 1.05 9.68
N SER A 81 -9.85 1.25 8.37
CA SER A 81 -10.92 0.58 7.63
C SER A 81 -10.54 -0.86 7.34
N ALA A 82 -11.47 -1.78 7.56
CA ALA A 82 -11.34 -3.16 7.10
C ALA A 82 -11.61 -3.20 5.59
N ASP A 83 -10.54 -3.25 4.79
CA ASP A 83 -10.62 -3.19 3.32
C ASP A 83 -10.71 -4.61 2.71
N PRO A 84 -11.88 -5.07 2.25
CA PRO A 84 -12.00 -6.39 1.63
C PRO A 84 -11.20 -6.53 0.33
N TYR A 85 -10.85 -5.42 -0.34
CA TYR A 85 -10.01 -5.46 -1.52
C TYR A 85 -8.55 -5.74 -1.16
N LEU A 86 -8.07 -5.24 -0.02
CA LEU A 86 -6.76 -5.61 0.53
C LEU A 86 -6.66 -7.12 0.75
N ASN A 87 -7.70 -7.75 1.33
CA ASN A 87 -7.72 -9.19 1.54
C ASN A 87 -7.53 -9.97 0.23
N ARG A 88 -8.19 -9.53 -0.85
CA ARG A 88 -8.02 -10.13 -2.18
C ARG A 88 -6.60 -9.91 -2.71
N CYS A 89 -6.04 -8.71 -2.54
CA CYS A 89 -4.69 -8.40 -2.97
C CYS A 89 -3.64 -9.26 -2.25
N VAL A 90 -3.81 -9.51 -0.95
CA VAL A 90 -2.94 -10.44 -0.22
C VAL A 90 -3.08 -11.86 -0.76
N ASN A 91 -4.30 -12.33 -1.02
CA ASN A 91 -4.51 -13.65 -1.63
C ASN A 91 -3.86 -13.77 -3.02
N TYR A 92 -3.97 -12.73 -3.86
CA TYR A 92 -3.29 -12.71 -5.16
C TYR A 92 -1.77 -12.68 -5.02
N ALA A 93 -1.23 -11.92 -4.05
CA ALA A 93 0.20 -11.90 -3.79
C ALA A 93 0.73 -13.26 -3.31
N MET A 94 -0.04 -13.97 -2.48
CA MET A 94 0.27 -15.36 -2.09
C MET A 94 0.19 -16.31 -3.29
N GLY A 95 -0.88 -16.24 -4.08
CA GLY A 95 -1.02 -17.07 -5.29
C GLY A 95 0.06 -16.80 -6.35
N ALA A 96 0.58 -15.57 -6.42
CA ALA A 96 1.70 -15.20 -7.27
C ALA A 96 3.08 -15.60 -6.67
N GLY A 97 3.11 -16.12 -5.45
CA GLY A 97 4.34 -16.49 -4.72
C GLY A 97 5.17 -15.30 -4.26
N LEU A 98 4.58 -14.11 -4.15
CA LEU A 98 5.24 -12.90 -3.64
C LEU A 98 5.19 -12.82 -2.11
N LEU A 99 4.13 -13.38 -1.53
CA LEU A 99 3.98 -13.55 -0.10
C LEU A 99 3.81 -15.04 0.22
N ASP A 100 4.18 -15.41 1.44
CA ASP A 100 3.83 -16.69 2.03
C ASP A 100 3.10 -16.47 3.35
N GLN A 101 2.26 -17.43 3.74
CA GLN A 101 1.56 -17.39 5.00
C GLN A 101 2.47 -17.91 6.11
N LYS A 102 2.70 -17.09 7.14
CA LYS A 102 3.40 -17.53 8.36
C LYS A 102 2.44 -17.70 9.52
N ASP A 103 2.74 -18.72 10.32
CA ASP A 103 2.20 -18.96 11.66
C ASP A 103 0.66 -18.93 11.75
N VAL A 104 0.02 -20.04 11.34
CA VAL A 104 -1.44 -20.21 11.45
C VAL A 104 -1.91 -20.25 12.92
N GLN A 105 -1.01 -20.59 13.86
CA GLN A 105 -1.36 -20.82 15.27
C GLN A 105 -1.45 -19.53 16.09
N ARG A 106 -0.67 -18.50 15.76
CA ARG A 106 -0.69 -17.19 16.45
C ARG A 106 -1.49 -16.11 15.72
N GLY A 107 -2.22 -16.48 14.68
CA GLY A 107 -3.07 -15.61 13.87
C GLY A 107 -2.48 -15.32 12.49
N PHE A 108 -3.32 -14.90 11.55
CA PHE A 108 -2.93 -14.77 10.15
C PHE A 108 -1.83 -13.72 9.94
N ARG A 109 -0.61 -14.19 9.62
CA ARG A 109 0.54 -13.36 9.23
C ARG A 109 1.02 -13.75 7.84
N VAL A 110 1.64 -12.79 7.18
CA VAL A 110 2.31 -12.99 5.89
C VAL A 110 3.74 -12.51 5.96
N GLU A 111 4.58 -13.06 5.10
CA GLU A 111 5.98 -12.68 4.93
C GLU A 111 6.31 -12.60 3.44
N LEU A 112 7.23 -11.70 3.07
CA LEU A 112 7.79 -11.68 1.72
C LEU A 112 8.61 -12.94 1.47
N THR A 113 8.37 -13.58 0.33
CA THR A 113 9.27 -14.59 -0.19
C THR A 113 10.51 -13.92 -0.80
N ASP A 114 11.50 -14.71 -1.21
CA ASP A 114 12.63 -14.20 -2.00
C ASP A 114 12.12 -13.55 -3.30
N LYS A 115 11.15 -14.18 -3.97
CA LYS A 115 10.49 -13.65 -5.16
C LYS A 115 9.78 -12.31 -4.89
N GLY A 116 9.08 -12.20 -3.76
CA GLY A 116 8.45 -10.95 -3.33
C GLY A 116 9.47 -9.85 -3.05
N THR A 117 10.57 -10.20 -2.41
CA THR A 117 11.67 -9.28 -2.13
C THR A 117 12.30 -8.77 -3.42
N ASP A 118 12.57 -9.65 -4.38
CA ASP A 118 13.12 -9.28 -5.68
C ASP A 118 12.13 -8.47 -6.52
N PHE A 119 10.84 -8.77 -6.41
CA PHE A 119 9.78 -7.95 -7.01
C PHE A 119 9.84 -6.51 -6.48
N VAL A 120 9.92 -6.29 -5.16
CA VAL A 120 10.04 -4.94 -4.58
C VAL A 120 11.32 -4.24 -5.03
N LYS A 121 12.47 -4.96 -5.06
CA LYS A 121 13.73 -4.41 -5.60
C LYS A 121 13.58 -3.97 -7.06
N SER A 122 12.89 -4.77 -7.88
CA SER A 122 12.67 -4.48 -9.29
C SER A 122 11.80 -3.24 -9.51
N LEU A 123 10.76 -3.05 -8.68
CA LEU A 123 9.95 -1.83 -8.72
C LEU A 123 10.80 -0.59 -8.45
N ARG A 124 11.68 -0.67 -7.45
CA ARG A 124 12.59 0.42 -7.11
C ARG A 124 13.62 0.70 -8.21
N SER A 125 14.25 -0.34 -8.77
CA SER A 125 15.28 -0.16 -9.81
C SER A 125 14.73 0.36 -11.13
N GLN A 126 13.50 -0.05 -11.48
CA GLN A 126 12.80 0.41 -12.67
C GLN A 126 12.02 1.71 -12.46
N GLN A 127 12.11 2.32 -11.27
CA GLN A 127 11.42 3.57 -10.93
C GLN A 127 9.89 3.48 -11.08
N LEU A 128 9.33 2.32 -10.73
CA LEU A 128 7.89 2.06 -10.70
C LEU A 128 7.34 2.25 -9.28
N ALA A 129 6.09 2.71 -9.18
CA ALA A 129 5.40 2.96 -7.90
C ALA A 129 6.19 3.85 -6.92
N LEU A 130 6.93 4.84 -7.45
CA LEU A 130 7.75 5.75 -6.64
C LEU A 130 6.95 6.53 -5.61
N ASP A 131 5.72 6.87 -5.94
CA ASP A 131 4.75 7.50 -5.04
C ASP A 131 4.43 6.61 -3.85
N VAL A 132 4.30 5.29 -4.05
CA VAL A 132 4.08 4.33 -2.97
C VAL A 132 5.33 4.20 -2.09
N PHE A 133 6.53 4.21 -2.68
CA PHE A 133 7.78 4.25 -1.91
C PHE A 133 7.93 5.56 -1.12
N ALA A 134 7.49 6.68 -1.66
CA ALA A 134 7.48 7.97 -0.97
C ALA A 134 6.52 7.93 0.22
N LEU A 135 5.30 7.41 0.04
CA LEU A 135 4.34 7.19 1.13
C LEU A 135 4.91 6.24 2.19
N ALA A 136 5.54 5.14 1.79
CA ALA A 136 6.18 4.22 2.74
C ALA A 136 7.30 4.89 3.55
N ARG A 137 8.06 5.81 2.94
CA ARG A 137 9.09 6.60 3.62
C ARG A 137 8.48 7.62 4.59
N GLU A 138 7.42 8.31 4.18
CA GLU A 138 6.68 9.26 5.01
C GLU A 138 6.10 8.56 6.26
N VAL A 139 5.39 7.45 6.04
CA VAL A 139 4.78 6.64 7.10
C VAL A 139 5.83 5.93 7.95
N GLY A 140 6.95 5.51 7.37
CA GLY A 140 8.01 4.79 8.08
C GLY A 140 7.59 3.42 8.60
N ARG A 141 8.37 2.89 9.56
CA ARG A 141 8.12 1.58 10.16
C ARG A 141 7.03 1.63 11.22
N ILE A 142 6.17 0.61 11.23
CA ILE A 142 5.02 0.47 12.14
C ILE A 142 5.11 -0.89 12.83
N SER A 143 5.12 -0.86 14.16
CA SER A 143 5.14 -2.08 14.97
C SER A 143 3.73 -2.60 15.29
N GLU A 144 3.60 -3.89 15.62
CA GLU A 144 2.32 -4.47 16.07
C GLU A 144 1.78 -3.75 17.31
N ASN A 145 2.68 -3.46 18.27
CA ASN A 145 2.31 -2.77 19.50
C ASN A 145 1.79 -1.37 19.20
N GLU A 146 2.40 -0.66 18.26
CA GLU A 146 1.92 0.66 17.84
C GLU A 146 0.51 0.60 17.25
N VAL A 147 0.24 -0.37 16.36
CA VAL A 147 -1.12 -0.58 15.82
C VAL A 147 -2.11 -0.90 16.95
N GLN A 148 -1.73 -1.74 17.91
CA GLN A 148 -2.60 -2.07 19.04
C GLN A 148 -2.87 -0.87 19.95
N THR A 149 -1.88 -0.04 20.23
CA THR A 149 -2.04 1.19 21.02
C THR A 149 -3.01 2.12 20.33
N VAL A 150 -2.79 2.43 19.04
CA VAL A 150 -3.68 3.33 18.29
C VAL A 150 -5.10 2.79 18.22
N MET A 151 -5.28 1.49 17.97
CA MET A 151 -6.61 0.87 17.91
C MET A 151 -7.32 0.78 19.27
N ARG A 152 -6.59 0.76 20.39
CA ARG A 152 -7.16 0.71 21.75
C ARG A 152 -7.51 2.09 22.27
N GLU A 153 -6.65 3.07 22.02
CA GLU A 153 -6.86 4.45 22.49
C GLU A 153 -7.79 5.24 21.55
N GLY A 154 -7.98 4.75 20.32
CA GLY A 154 -8.96 5.28 19.37
C GLY A 154 -10.39 4.74 19.53
N ILE A 155 -10.70 4.07 20.65
CA ILE A 155 -12.07 3.68 21.06
C ILE A 155 -12.36 4.41 22.37
#